data_AF-T1CVL5-F1
#
_entry.id   AF-T1CVL5-F1
#
_cell.length_a   1.000
_cell.length_b   1.000
_cell.length_c   1.000
_cell.angle_alpha   90.00
_cell.angle_beta   90.00
_cell.angle_gamma   90.00
#
_symmetry.space_group_name_H-M   'P 1'
#
loop_
_entity.id
_entity.type
_entity.pdbx_description
1 polymer ?
#
loop_
_entity_poly.entity_id
_entity_poly.type
_entity_poly.pdbx_seq_one_letter_code
_entity_poly.pdbx_strand_id
1 'polypeptide(L)'
;MMGSEADEMAAAAKVLLEAGFDVIDLNFACPVKKVMGRCRGGYLLNDPDEALKIMRAVRAVVPGPLTMKLRRALDESSQAAENFDRIFNEAVNLDFAAISVHGRTVEQKYTGTADWDFLRNLKARYPHMTLFGSGDVFTAKDALRMVTHTGVDGVWIARGAIGNPWIFREFAALIAGRPALEPPGIFEQRAGLLEHFALAVEIYGEQQASRQMRKIGIKYSRLHTEGADVWRAFIAVKSQADWNAV
;
A
#
# COMPACT_ATOMS: atom_id res chain seq x y z
N MET A 1 -1.61 -7.90 -8.74
CA MET A 1 -1.97 -7.87 -10.17
C MET A 1 -3.04 -6.83 -10.44
N MET A 2 -3.13 -6.35 -11.68
CA MET A 2 -4.12 -5.36 -12.09
C MET A 2 -4.41 -5.53 -13.59
N GLY A 3 -5.69 -5.63 -13.94
CA GLY A 3 -6.17 -5.87 -15.30
C GLY A 3 -7.66 -5.58 -15.40
N SER A 4 -8.23 -5.81 -16.57
CA SER A 4 -9.65 -5.56 -16.89
C SER A 4 -10.35 -6.77 -17.47
N GLU A 5 -9.61 -7.81 -17.88
CA GLU A 5 -10.16 -9.02 -18.50
C GLU A 5 -9.90 -10.24 -17.62
N ALA A 6 -10.93 -11.06 -17.40
CA ALA A 6 -10.87 -12.21 -16.51
C ALA A 6 -9.83 -13.26 -16.95
N ASP A 7 -9.83 -13.62 -18.25
CA ASP A 7 -8.93 -14.65 -18.78
C ASP A 7 -7.46 -14.21 -18.73
N GLU A 8 -7.18 -12.93 -19.05
CA GLU A 8 -5.83 -12.38 -18.93
C GLU A 8 -5.33 -12.37 -17.48
N MET A 9 -6.21 -12.02 -16.53
CA MET A 9 -5.87 -11.99 -15.11
C MET A 9 -5.60 -13.39 -14.56
N ALA A 10 -6.37 -14.40 -14.99
CA ALA A 10 -6.13 -15.79 -14.62
C ALA A 10 -4.83 -16.33 -15.22
N ALA A 11 -4.56 -16.04 -16.50
CA ALA A 11 -3.30 -16.40 -17.14
C ALA A 11 -2.10 -15.75 -16.43
N ALA A 12 -2.18 -14.46 -16.10
CA ALA A 12 -1.16 -13.75 -15.35
C ALA A 12 -0.93 -14.34 -13.96
N ALA A 13 -2.01 -14.79 -13.28
CA ALA A 13 -1.90 -15.44 -11.98
C ALA A 13 -1.07 -16.72 -12.06
N LYS A 14 -1.31 -17.57 -13.06
CA LYS A 14 -0.53 -18.80 -13.29
C LYS A 14 0.95 -18.51 -13.50
N VAL A 15 1.27 -17.52 -14.33
CA VAL A 15 2.66 -17.10 -14.58
C VAL A 15 3.35 -16.66 -13.29
N LEU A 16 2.67 -15.91 -12.42
CA LEU A 16 3.24 -15.51 -11.12
C LEU A 16 3.42 -16.70 -10.17
N LEU A 17 2.49 -17.65 -10.15
CA LEU A 17 2.64 -18.87 -9.35
C LEU A 17 3.82 -19.73 -9.82
N GLU A 18 3.97 -19.89 -11.14
CA GLU A 18 5.11 -20.59 -11.75
C GLU A 18 6.44 -19.88 -11.47
N ALA A 19 6.43 -18.55 -11.36
CA ALA A 19 7.59 -17.75 -10.95
C ALA A 19 7.89 -17.84 -9.44
N GLY A 20 7.07 -18.54 -8.65
CA GLY A 20 7.31 -18.80 -7.23
C GLY A 20 6.75 -17.75 -6.27
N PHE A 21 5.78 -16.93 -6.67
CA PHE A 21 5.11 -16.01 -5.74
C PHE A 21 4.15 -16.74 -4.79
N ASP A 22 4.30 -16.53 -3.49
CA ASP A 22 3.48 -17.19 -2.45
C ASP A 22 2.04 -16.68 -2.36
N VAL A 23 1.81 -15.42 -2.74
CA VAL A 23 0.51 -14.73 -2.60
C VAL A 23 0.19 -13.98 -3.88
N ILE A 24 -1.05 -14.13 -4.34
CA ILE A 24 -1.60 -13.33 -5.43
C ILE A 24 -2.53 -12.27 -4.82
N ASP A 25 -2.28 -11.00 -5.15
CA ASP A 25 -3.12 -9.86 -4.71
C ASP A 25 -3.84 -9.20 -5.89
N LEU A 26 -5.13 -8.91 -5.76
CA LEU A 26 -5.91 -8.17 -6.77
C LEU A 26 -6.04 -6.68 -6.42
N ASN A 27 -5.62 -5.80 -7.32
CA ASN A 27 -5.72 -4.35 -7.10
C ASN A 27 -6.98 -3.76 -7.73
N PHE A 28 -7.99 -3.47 -6.90
CA PHE A 28 -9.23 -2.77 -7.26
C PHE A 28 -9.29 -1.38 -6.58
N ALA A 29 -8.14 -0.75 -6.33
CA ALA A 29 -8.04 0.47 -5.52
C ALA A 29 -7.40 1.67 -6.22
N CYS A 30 -6.64 1.44 -7.30
CA CYS A 30 -5.81 2.48 -7.92
C CYS A 30 -6.66 3.57 -8.61
N PRO A 31 -6.53 4.86 -8.24
CA PRO A 31 -7.32 5.95 -8.82
C PRO A 31 -6.59 6.69 -9.97
N VAL A 32 -5.46 6.16 -10.46
CA VAL A 32 -4.65 6.84 -11.48
C VAL A 32 -5.42 6.93 -12.79
N LYS A 33 -5.54 8.12 -13.37
CA LYS A 33 -6.36 8.38 -14.57
C LYS A 33 -6.06 7.42 -15.73
N LYS A 34 -4.78 7.13 -16.00
CA LYS A 34 -4.36 6.18 -17.05
C LYS A 34 -4.81 4.74 -16.78
N VAL A 35 -4.90 4.36 -15.51
CA VAL A 35 -5.38 3.04 -15.07
C VAL A 35 -6.90 2.96 -15.19
N MET A 36 -7.60 3.99 -14.69
CA MET A 36 -9.06 4.11 -14.79
C MET A 36 -9.54 4.11 -16.25
N GLY A 37 -8.87 4.84 -17.14
CA GLY A 37 -9.21 4.90 -18.57
C GLY A 37 -8.97 3.60 -19.35
N ARG A 38 -8.42 2.55 -18.71
CA ARG A 38 -8.29 1.20 -19.26
C ARG A 38 -9.21 0.20 -18.54
N CYS A 39 -10.17 0.69 -17.76
CA CYS A 39 -11.09 -0.11 -16.96
C CYS A 39 -10.41 -1.00 -15.91
N ARG A 40 -9.31 -0.51 -15.31
CA ARG A 40 -8.50 -1.26 -14.32
C ARG A 40 -8.52 -0.58 -12.96
N GLY A 41 -8.06 -1.29 -11.93
CA GLY A 41 -7.84 -0.69 -10.61
C GLY A 41 -9.16 -0.26 -9.97
N GLY A 42 -9.22 0.97 -9.48
CA GLY A 42 -10.42 1.52 -8.84
C GLY A 42 -11.65 1.57 -9.74
N TYR A 43 -11.48 1.47 -11.07
CA TYR A 43 -12.61 1.43 -12.01
C TYR A 43 -13.53 0.24 -11.75
N LEU A 44 -12.99 -0.89 -11.30
CA LEU A 44 -13.77 -2.11 -11.05
C LEU A 44 -14.77 -1.94 -9.89
N LEU A 45 -14.64 -0.89 -9.06
CA LEU A 45 -15.68 -0.50 -8.08
C LEU A 45 -16.93 0.12 -8.73
N ASN A 46 -16.84 0.55 -9.99
CA ASN A 46 -17.97 1.02 -10.79
C ASN A 46 -18.72 -0.14 -11.48
N ASP A 47 -18.01 -1.22 -11.80
CA ASP A 47 -18.52 -2.38 -12.54
C ASP A 47 -18.33 -3.67 -11.73
N PRO A 48 -19.23 -3.94 -10.78
CA PRO A 48 -19.13 -5.12 -9.93
C PRO A 48 -19.28 -6.43 -10.72
N ASP A 49 -19.99 -6.45 -11.85
CA ASP A 49 -20.15 -7.68 -12.63
C ASP A 49 -18.82 -8.10 -13.24
N GLU A 50 -18.06 -7.16 -13.79
CA GLU A 50 -16.72 -7.43 -14.31
C GLU A 50 -15.72 -7.76 -13.20
N ALA A 51 -15.79 -7.04 -12.07
CA ALA A 51 -14.98 -7.35 -10.90
C ALA A 51 -15.16 -8.81 -10.42
N LEU A 52 -16.42 -9.26 -10.32
CA LEU A 52 -16.79 -10.62 -9.92
C LEU A 52 -16.26 -11.67 -10.91
N LYS A 53 -16.36 -11.43 -12.22
CA LYS A 53 -15.79 -12.34 -13.24
C LYS A 53 -14.29 -12.51 -13.07
N ILE A 54 -13.55 -11.42 -12.90
CA ILE A 54 -12.09 -11.44 -12.68
C ILE A 54 -11.77 -12.23 -11.41
N MET A 55 -12.47 -11.96 -10.31
CA MET A 55 -12.22 -12.63 -9.03
C MET A 55 -12.42 -14.15 -9.14
N ARG A 56 -13.51 -14.60 -9.79
CA ARG A 56 -13.79 -16.02 -10.01
C ARG A 56 -12.75 -16.69 -10.88
N ALA A 57 -12.38 -16.05 -11.99
CA ALA A 57 -11.38 -16.60 -12.92
C ALA A 57 -10.00 -16.74 -12.26
N VAL A 58 -9.57 -15.75 -11.48
CA VAL A 58 -8.30 -15.82 -10.74
C VAL A 58 -8.37 -16.86 -9.62
N ARG A 59 -9.46 -16.89 -8.85
CA ARG A 59 -9.63 -17.89 -7.77
C ARG A 59 -9.57 -19.33 -8.31
N ALA A 60 -10.11 -19.59 -9.50
CA ALA A 60 -10.12 -20.92 -10.11
C ALA A 60 -8.71 -21.46 -10.43
N VAL A 61 -7.70 -20.59 -10.55
CA VAL A 61 -6.34 -20.98 -10.93
C VAL A 61 -5.30 -20.78 -9.83
N VAL A 62 -5.64 -20.00 -8.80
CA VAL A 62 -4.81 -19.83 -7.61
C VAL A 62 -5.26 -20.88 -6.59
N PRO A 63 -4.40 -21.79 -6.11
CA PRO A 63 -4.75 -22.71 -5.03
C PRO A 63 -4.40 -22.16 -3.64
N GLY A 64 -3.45 -21.22 -3.56
CA GLY A 64 -2.94 -20.64 -2.31
C GLY A 64 -3.68 -19.38 -1.84
N PRO A 65 -3.07 -18.59 -0.95
CA PRO A 65 -3.65 -17.34 -0.48
C PRO A 65 -3.91 -16.35 -1.64
N LEU A 66 -5.17 -15.93 -1.74
CA LEU A 66 -5.60 -14.87 -2.65
C LEU A 66 -6.05 -13.69 -1.80
N THR A 67 -5.48 -12.52 -2.05
CA THR A 67 -5.83 -11.27 -1.35
C THR A 67 -6.33 -10.22 -2.32
N MET A 68 -6.92 -9.16 -1.80
CA MET A 68 -7.22 -8.00 -2.62
C MET A 68 -7.06 -6.68 -1.87
N LYS A 69 -6.89 -5.62 -2.64
CA LYS A 69 -6.89 -4.25 -2.17
C LYS A 69 -7.98 -3.42 -2.82
N LEU A 70 -8.80 -2.79 -1.98
CA LEU A 70 -9.94 -1.95 -2.35
C LEU A 70 -9.77 -0.51 -1.84
N ARG A 71 -10.58 0.38 -2.40
CA ARG A 71 -11.03 1.63 -1.76
C ARG A 71 -12.45 1.43 -1.25
N ARG A 72 -12.92 2.27 -0.33
CA ARG A 72 -14.25 2.09 0.28
C ARG A 72 -15.44 2.20 -0.70
N ALA A 73 -15.24 2.86 -1.83
CA ALA A 73 -16.21 3.01 -2.93
C ALA A 73 -15.53 3.70 -4.12
N LEU A 74 -16.21 3.79 -5.27
CA LEU A 74 -15.80 4.65 -6.38
C LEU A 74 -15.92 6.14 -5.97
N ASP A 75 -17.10 6.55 -5.52
CA ASP A 75 -17.49 7.90 -5.10
C ASP A 75 -18.39 7.83 -3.85
N GLU A 76 -19.10 8.92 -3.51
CA GLU A 76 -19.98 9.00 -2.31
C GLU A 76 -21.44 8.57 -2.57
N SER A 77 -21.76 8.06 -3.76
CA SER A 77 -23.13 7.65 -4.09
C SER A 77 -23.54 6.36 -3.36
N SER A 78 -24.85 6.18 -3.15
CA SER A 78 -25.40 4.93 -2.61
C SER A 78 -25.09 3.74 -3.53
N GLN A 79 -25.15 3.94 -4.85
CA GLN A 79 -24.82 2.91 -5.82
C GLN A 79 -23.37 2.42 -5.69
N ALA A 80 -22.42 3.33 -5.46
CA ALA A 80 -21.02 2.96 -5.27
C ALA A 80 -20.81 2.18 -3.95
N ALA A 81 -21.58 2.48 -2.90
CA ALA A 81 -21.58 1.71 -1.67
C ALA A 81 -22.15 0.29 -1.87
N GLU A 82 -23.26 0.16 -2.60
CA GLU A 82 -23.84 -1.14 -2.97
C GLU A 82 -22.86 -1.98 -3.82
N ASN A 83 -22.17 -1.34 -4.77
CA ASN A 83 -21.15 -2.03 -5.58
C ASN A 83 -19.98 -2.53 -4.73
N PHE A 84 -19.52 -1.73 -3.75
CA PHE A 84 -18.51 -2.17 -2.80
C PHE A 84 -18.98 -3.42 -2.04
N ASP A 85 -20.21 -3.41 -1.51
CA ASP A 85 -20.75 -4.54 -0.75
C ASP A 85 -20.85 -5.81 -1.62
N ARG A 86 -21.27 -5.68 -2.89
CA ARG A 86 -21.31 -6.81 -3.85
C ARG A 86 -19.92 -7.42 -4.06
N ILE A 87 -18.90 -6.59 -4.32
CA ILE A 87 -17.52 -7.04 -4.54
C ILE A 87 -16.94 -7.66 -3.27
N PHE A 88 -17.17 -7.03 -2.11
CA PHE A 88 -16.65 -7.51 -0.84
C PHE A 88 -17.28 -8.86 -0.45
N ASN A 89 -18.59 -9.02 -0.61
CA ASN A 89 -19.28 -10.29 -0.35
C ASN A 89 -18.78 -11.41 -1.27
N GLU A 90 -18.51 -11.13 -2.55
CA GLU A 90 -17.91 -12.13 -3.43
C GLU A 90 -16.51 -12.54 -2.93
N ALA A 91 -15.70 -11.61 -2.44
CA ALA A 91 -14.38 -11.93 -1.90
C ALA A 91 -14.47 -12.85 -0.67
N VAL A 92 -15.50 -12.66 0.17
CA VAL A 92 -15.82 -13.58 1.27
C VAL A 92 -16.21 -14.96 0.73
N ASN A 93 -17.12 -15.03 -0.25
CA ASN A 93 -17.58 -16.29 -0.84
C ASN A 93 -16.46 -17.09 -1.54
N LEU A 94 -15.49 -16.38 -2.13
CA LEU A 94 -14.33 -16.97 -2.80
C LEU A 94 -13.16 -17.23 -1.84
N ASP A 95 -13.37 -17.09 -0.53
CA ASP A 95 -12.40 -17.37 0.52
C ASP A 95 -11.08 -16.60 0.30
N PHE A 96 -11.18 -15.28 0.13
CA PHE A 96 -10.00 -14.42 0.09
C PHE A 96 -9.33 -14.42 1.48
N ALA A 97 -8.04 -14.73 1.50
CA ALA A 97 -7.26 -14.86 2.73
C ALA A 97 -7.17 -13.55 3.52
N ALA A 98 -7.16 -12.41 2.81
CA ALA A 98 -7.22 -11.08 3.42
C ALA A 98 -7.71 -10.01 2.43
N ILE A 99 -8.34 -8.98 2.98
CA ILE A 99 -8.83 -7.82 2.21
C ILE A 99 -8.29 -6.53 2.82
N SER A 100 -7.68 -5.70 1.98
CA SER A 100 -7.07 -4.45 2.38
C SER A 100 -7.89 -3.27 1.88
N VAL A 101 -8.47 -2.46 2.78
CA VAL A 101 -9.38 -1.38 2.37
C VAL A 101 -8.79 -0.02 2.71
N HIS A 102 -8.74 0.85 1.71
CA HIS A 102 -8.37 2.25 1.90
C HIS A 102 -9.62 3.10 2.17
N GLY A 103 -9.64 3.83 3.28
CA GLY A 103 -10.81 4.60 3.77
C GLY A 103 -11.24 5.80 2.92
N ARG A 104 -10.67 5.99 1.73
CA ARG A 104 -11.13 7.01 0.77
C ARG A 104 -11.76 6.36 -0.45
N THR A 105 -12.70 7.06 -1.08
CA THR A 105 -13.24 6.69 -2.39
C THR A 105 -12.18 6.85 -3.49
N VAL A 106 -12.38 6.24 -4.65
CA VAL A 106 -11.47 6.37 -5.82
C VAL A 106 -11.36 7.83 -6.25
N GLU A 107 -12.48 8.55 -6.33
CA GLU A 107 -12.52 9.95 -6.77
C GLU A 107 -11.80 10.91 -5.81
N GLN A 108 -11.91 10.66 -4.50
CA GLN A 108 -11.19 11.43 -3.47
C GLN A 108 -9.67 11.37 -3.67
N LYS A 109 -9.12 10.33 -4.31
CA LYS A 109 -7.66 10.14 -4.50
C LYS A 109 -6.90 10.29 -3.17
N TYR A 110 -6.29 11.45 -2.94
CA TYR A 110 -5.51 11.79 -1.74
C TYR A 110 -5.99 13.09 -1.07
N THR A 111 -7.14 13.64 -1.48
CA THR A 111 -7.78 14.79 -0.82
C THR A 111 -8.64 14.33 0.36
N GLY A 112 -9.01 15.27 1.23
CA GLY A 112 -9.79 14.98 2.44
C GLY A 112 -9.07 14.02 3.39
N THR A 113 -9.83 13.43 4.30
CA THR A 113 -9.37 12.42 5.28
C THR A 113 -9.87 11.04 4.90
N ALA A 114 -9.09 10.00 5.18
CA ALA A 114 -9.56 8.63 5.11
C ALA A 114 -10.61 8.38 6.19
N ASP A 115 -11.77 7.86 5.80
CA ASP A 115 -12.85 7.47 6.71
C ASP A 115 -12.48 6.15 7.41
N TRP A 116 -12.05 6.27 8.66
CA TRP A 116 -11.72 5.11 9.50
C TRP A 116 -12.96 4.52 10.18
N ASP A 117 -14.04 5.28 10.32
CA ASP A 117 -15.30 4.75 10.85
C ASP A 117 -15.94 3.75 9.88
N PHE A 118 -15.79 3.97 8.57
CA PHE A 118 -16.10 2.97 7.57
C PHE A 118 -15.37 1.64 7.83
N LEU A 119 -14.05 1.69 8.09
CA LEU A 119 -13.25 0.49 8.36
C LEU A 119 -13.69 -0.21 9.65
N ARG A 120 -14.01 0.56 10.71
CA ARG A 120 -14.56 0.04 11.95
C ARG A 120 -15.86 -0.72 11.71
N ASN A 121 -16.80 -0.09 11.00
CA ASN A 121 -18.10 -0.67 10.69
C ASN A 121 -17.94 -1.92 9.81
N LEU A 122 -17.01 -1.91 8.86
CA LEU A 122 -16.70 -3.05 8.01
C LEU A 122 -16.15 -4.24 8.82
N LYS A 123 -15.17 -4.01 9.71
CA LYS A 123 -14.63 -5.07 10.57
C LYS A 123 -15.68 -5.63 11.53
N ALA A 124 -16.55 -4.79 12.08
CA ALA A 124 -17.65 -5.23 12.92
C ALA A 124 -18.65 -6.13 12.15
N ARG A 125 -18.88 -5.85 10.86
CA ARG A 125 -19.77 -6.63 9.99
C ARG A 125 -19.17 -7.98 9.58
N TYR A 126 -17.84 -8.05 9.45
CA TYR A 126 -17.11 -9.25 9.03
C TYR A 126 -15.98 -9.59 10.02
N PRO A 127 -16.30 -9.96 11.27
CA PRO A 127 -15.28 -10.16 12.31
C PRO A 127 -14.31 -11.30 11.98
N HIS A 128 -14.76 -12.30 11.23
CA HIS A 128 -13.98 -13.47 10.83
C HIS A 128 -12.99 -13.21 9.69
N MET A 129 -13.15 -12.12 8.94
CA MET A 129 -12.24 -11.79 7.84
C MET A 129 -10.99 -11.11 8.37
N THR A 130 -9.84 -11.47 7.79
CA THR A 130 -8.58 -10.72 8.00
C THR A 130 -8.63 -9.44 7.18
N LEU A 131 -8.78 -8.31 7.83
CA LEU A 131 -8.90 -6.99 7.22
C LEU A 131 -7.71 -6.12 7.56
N PHE A 132 -7.12 -5.51 6.53
CA PHE A 132 -6.10 -4.50 6.71
C PHE A 132 -6.64 -3.09 6.41
N GLY A 133 -6.50 -2.18 7.36
CA GLY A 133 -6.84 -0.78 7.19
C GLY A 133 -5.76 -0.02 6.40
N SER A 134 -6.17 0.99 5.62
CA SER A 134 -5.24 1.85 4.89
C SER A 134 -5.77 3.29 4.76
N GLY A 135 -4.84 4.25 4.79
CA GLY A 135 -5.14 5.67 4.58
C GLY A 135 -4.75 6.52 5.78
N ASP A 136 -3.96 7.56 5.53
CA ASP A 136 -3.51 8.57 6.51
C ASP A 136 -2.74 8.03 7.71
N VAL A 137 -1.92 7.00 7.45
CA VAL A 137 -0.97 6.46 8.41
C VAL A 137 0.42 6.99 8.07
N PHE A 138 0.89 7.97 8.85
CA PHE A 138 2.17 8.65 8.65
C PHE A 138 3.17 8.40 9.77
N THR A 139 2.71 7.90 10.92
CA THR A 139 3.52 7.56 12.08
C THR A 139 3.12 6.19 12.65
N ALA A 140 3.98 5.58 13.46
CA ALA A 140 3.66 4.36 14.18
C ALA A 140 2.46 4.54 15.13
N LYS A 141 2.28 5.74 15.69
CA LYS A 141 1.12 6.10 16.52
C LYS A 141 -0.17 6.15 15.70
N ASP A 142 -0.12 6.61 14.45
CA ASP A 142 -1.27 6.54 13.54
C ASP A 142 -1.65 5.09 13.24
N ALA A 143 -0.66 4.22 13.04
CA ALA A 143 -0.90 2.79 12.80
C ALA A 143 -1.56 2.14 14.03
N LEU A 144 -1.03 2.39 15.23
CA LEU A 144 -1.65 1.92 16.47
C LEU A 144 -3.08 2.45 16.61
N ARG A 145 -3.31 3.75 16.38
CA ARG A 145 -4.64 4.36 16.44
C ARG A 145 -5.60 3.73 15.43
N MET A 146 -5.14 3.38 14.23
CA MET A 146 -5.98 2.72 13.24
C MET A 146 -6.43 1.34 13.76
N VAL A 147 -5.50 0.52 14.25
CA VAL A 147 -5.85 -0.80 14.83
C VAL A 147 -6.82 -0.66 15.99
N THR A 148 -6.53 0.24 16.95
CA THR A 148 -7.37 0.39 18.15
C THR A 148 -8.75 0.99 17.86
N HIS A 149 -8.84 1.95 16.93
CA HIS A 149 -10.11 2.60 16.58
C HIS A 149 -11.01 1.72 15.73
N THR A 150 -10.43 0.95 14.81
CA THR A 150 -11.19 0.21 13.79
C THR A 150 -11.32 -1.28 14.06
N GLY A 151 -10.44 -1.84 14.90
CA GLY A 151 -10.37 -3.28 15.16
C GLY A 151 -9.82 -4.10 13.99
N VAL A 152 -9.32 -3.47 12.92
CA VAL A 152 -8.67 -4.17 11.80
C VAL A 152 -7.46 -4.98 12.26
N ASP A 153 -7.20 -6.09 11.59
CA ASP A 153 -6.16 -7.05 11.97
C ASP A 153 -4.74 -6.57 11.62
N GLY A 154 -4.63 -5.57 10.75
CA GLY A 154 -3.36 -4.93 10.43
C GLY A 154 -3.51 -3.62 9.64
N VAL A 155 -2.37 -3.00 9.34
CA VAL A 155 -2.33 -1.66 8.72
C VAL A 155 -1.37 -1.61 7.53
N TRP A 156 -1.85 -1.09 6.40
CA TRP A 156 -1.01 -0.73 5.25
C TRP A 156 -0.46 0.68 5.39
N ILE A 157 0.82 0.76 5.75
CA ILE A 157 1.59 2.01 5.83
C ILE A 157 2.27 2.26 4.49
N ALA A 158 1.78 3.25 3.73
CA ALA A 158 2.33 3.59 2.42
C ALA A 158 3.19 4.85 2.46
N ARG A 159 2.58 6.04 2.28
CA ARG A 159 3.30 7.32 2.23
C ARG A 159 4.10 7.64 3.50
N GLY A 160 3.66 7.14 4.66
CA GLY A 160 4.38 7.27 5.93
C GLY A 160 5.70 6.53 5.98
N ALA A 161 5.86 5.45 5.22
CA ALA A 161 7.09 4.65 5.20
C ALA A 161 8.16 5.20 4.22
N ILE A 162 7.77 6.07 3.28
CA ILE A 162 8.70 6.62 2.29
C ILE A 162 9.63 7.62 2.98
N GLY A 163 10.92 7.26 3.09
CA GLY A 163 11.91 8.03 3.85
C GLY A 163 11.86 7.77 5.36
N ASN A 164 11.05 6.82 5.80
CA ASN A 164 10.97 6.37 7.20
C ASN A 164 10.69 4.86 7.29
N PRO A 165 11.64 4.00 6.88
CA PRO A 165 11.48 2.54 7.02
C PRO A 165 11.35 2.09 8.48
N TRP A 166 11.84 2.87 9.45
CA TRP A 166 11.79 2.53 10.88
C TRP A 166 10.38 2.54 11.47
N ILE A 167 9.40 3.15 10.78
CA ILE A 167 7.99 3.15 11.19
C ILE A 167 7.45 1.74 11.49
N PHE A 168 7.94 0.71 10.81
CA PHE A 168 7.49 -0.66 11.00
C PHE A 168 7.94 -1.26 12.33
N ARG A 169 9.21 -1.06 12.72
CA ARG A 169 9.70 -1.53 14.03
C ARG A 169 9.11 -0.73 15.20
N GLU A 170 8.88 0.57 14.98
CA GLU A 170 8.22 1.45 15.95
C GLU A 170 6.79 0.97 16.18
N PHE A 171 6.05 0.68 15.11
CA PHE A 171 4.70 0.13 15.20
C PHE A 171 4.70 -1.26 15.86
N ALA A 172 5.63 -2.14 15.49
CA ALA A 172 5.78 -3.45 16.11
C ALA A 172 6.07 -3.37 17.62
N ALA A 173 6.82 -2.36 18.08
CA ALA A 173 7.01 -2.12 19.51
C ALA A 173 5.72 -1.66 20.19
N LEU A 174 5.03 -0.68 19.60
CA LEU A 174 3.79 -0.14 20.15
C LEU A 174 2.67 -1.18 20.26
N ILE A 175 2.46 -2.00 19.21
CA ILE A 175 1.40 -3.01 19.22
C ILE A 175 1.71 -4.17 20.20
N ALA A 176 2.99 -4.41 20.50
CA ALA A 176 3.42 -5.38 21.50
C ALA A 176 3.35 -4.84 22.95
N GLY A 177 2.82 -3.63 23.17
CA GLY A 177 2.75 -3.00 24.48
C GLY A 177 4.10 -2.53 25.04
N ARG A 178 5.14 -2.46 24.20
CA ARG A 178 6.44 -1.93 24.59
C ARG A 178 6.43 -0.39 24.54
N PRO A 179 7.34 0.28 25.27
CA PRO A 179 7.53 1.72 25.15
C PRO A 179 7.75 2.14 23.69
N ALA A 180 7.31 3.35 23.36
CA ALA A 180 7.61 3.94 22.05
C ALA A 180 9.13 3.99 21.86
N LEU A 181 9.60 3.55 20.70
CA LEU A 181 11.01 3.69 20.35
C LEU A 181 11.31 5.16 20.06
N GLU A 182 12.52 5.57 20.41
CA GLU A 182 13.03 6.87 19.98
C GLU A 182 13.13 6.91 18.45
N PRO A 183 12.89 8.08 17.82
CA PRO A 183 13.13 8.27 16.40
C PRO A 183 14.58 7.89 16.02
N PRO A 184 14.83 7.41 14.80
CA PRO A 184 16.16 7.00 14.37
C PRO A 184 17.13 8.18 14.45
N GLY A 185 18.23 8.00 15.17
CA GLY A 185 19.30 9.00 15.23
C GLY A 185 20.01 9.16 13.88
N ILE A 186 20.81 10.22 13.73
CA ILE A 186 21.47 10.54 12.44
C ILE A 186 22.34 9.39 11.91
N PHE A 187 23.08 8.70 12.78
CA PHE A 187 23.91 7.57 12.36
C PHE A 187 23.09 6.38 11.84
N GLU A 188 21.94 6.13 12.46
CA GLU A 188 21.03 5.09 12.02
C GLU A 188 20.34 5.47 10.70
N GLN A 189 19.95 6.74 10.56
CA GLN A 189 19.42 7.26 9.30
C GLN A 189 20.44 7.05 8.18
N ARG A 190 21.69 7.49 8.39
CA ARG A 190 22.80 7.29 7.45
C ARG A 190 22.97 5.82 7.06
N ALA A 191 23.00 4.90 8.03
CA ALA A 191 23.14 3.48 7.76
C ALA A 191 22.01 2.96 6.86
N GLY A 192 20.75 3.28 7.19
CA GLY A 192 19.60 2.88 6.39
C GLY A 192 19.58 3.47 4.97
N LEU A 193 20.02 4.72 4.79
CA LEU A 193 20.15 5.31 3.46
C LEU A 193 21.26 4.64 2.63
N LEU A 194 22.40 4.34 3.23
CA LEU A 194 23.52 3.69 2.55
C LEU A 194 23.15 2.27 2.11
N GLU A 195 22.49 1.50 2.98
CA GLU A 195 21.97 0.17 2.66
C GLU A 195 20.97 0.24 1.50
N HIS A 196 19.98 1.13 1.57
CA HIS A 196 18.99 1.31 0.51
C HIS A 196 19.65 1.73 -0.82
N PHE A 197 20.66 2.61 -0.77
CA PHE A 197 21.40 3.00 -1.97
C PHE A 197 22.18 1.84 -2.56
N ALA A 198 22.86 1.03 -1.75
CA ALA A 198 23.60 -0.14 -2.22
C ALA A 198 22.69 -1.14 -2.94
N LEU A 199 21.52 -1.43 -2.36
CA LEU A 199 20.48 -2.27 -2.99
C LEU A 199 19.98 -1.68 -4.32
N ALA A 200 19.80 -0.36 -4.38
CA ALA A 200 19.39 0.31 -5.61
C ALA A 200 20.48 0.22 -6.70
N VAL A 201 21.76 0.31 -6.33
CA VAL A 201 22.89 0.13 -7.26
C VAL A 201 22.95 -1.29 -7.79
N GLU A 202 22.71 -2.30 -6.95
CA GLU A 202 22.67 -3.71 -7.36
C GLU A 202 21.59 -3.96 -8.42
N ILE A 203 20.40 -3.36 -8.25
CA ILE A 203 19.25 -3.60 -9.14
C ILE A 203 19.32 -2.74 -10.42
N TYR A 204 19.72 -1.48 -10.30
CA TYR A 204 19.58 -0.49 -11.40
C TYR A 204 20.91 -0.04 -12.00
N GLY A 205 22.04 -0.41 -11.39
CA GLY A 205 23.35 0.18 -11.68
C GLY A 205 23.49 1.60 -11.15
N GLU A 206 24.74 2.06 -11.02
CA GLU A 206 25.11 3.29 -10.32
C GLU A 206 24.36 4.54 -10.83
N GLN A 207 24.45 4.81 -12.13
CA GLN A 207 23.92 6.04 -12.72
C GLN A 207 22.40 6.16 -12.54
N GLN A 208 21.68 5.04 -12.70
CA GLN A 208 20.24 5.03 -12.56
C GLN A 208 19.84 5.07 -11.07
N ALA A 209 20.54 4.35 -10.20
CA ALA A 209 20.35 4.40 -8.75
C ALA A 209 20.48 5.82 -8.21
N SER A 210 21.57 6.55 -8.51
CA SER A 210 21.76 7.95 -8.05
C SER A 210 20.62 8.87 -8.47
N ARG A 211 20.13 8.75 -9.70
CA ARG A 211 19.03 9.59 -10.20
C ARG A 211 17.68 9.22 -9.61
N GLN A 212 17.42 7.94 -9.36
CA GLN A 212 16.15 7.47 -8.79
C GLN A 212 16.10 7.75 -7.28
N MET A 213 17.19 7.42 -6.57
CA MET A 213 17.29 7.51 -5.13
C MET A 213 17.21 8.94 -4.61
N ARG A 214 17.54 9.96 -5.41
CA ARG A 214 17.30 11.37 -5.03
C ARG A 214 15.87 11.64 -4.55
N LYS A 215 14.88 11.01 -5.19
CA LYS A 215 13.45 11.18 -4.84
C LYS A 215 13.13 10.60 -3.47
N ILE A 216 13.89 9.58 -3.06
CA ILE A 216 13.78 8.91 -1.78
C ILE A 216 14.61 9.64 -0.72
N GLY A 217 15.85 10.05 -1.02
CA GLY A 217 16.71 10.83 -0.13
C GLY A 217 16.04 12.12 0.36
N ILE A 218 15.38 12.84 -0.55
CA ILE A 218 14.51 14.00 -0.23
C ILE A 218 13.46 13.70 0.85
N LYS A 219 13.01 12.45 0.99
CA LYS A 219 12.00 12.07 2.00
C LYS A 219 12.62 11.77 3.35
N TYR A 220 13.85 11.26 3.39
CA TYR A 220 14.60 11.08 4.64
C TYR A 220 14.93 12.41 5.32
N SER A 221 15.06 13.50 4.56
CA SER A 221 15.33 14.83 5.13
C SER A 221 14.26 15.29 6.13
N ARG A 222 13.06 14.68 6.15
CA ARG A 222 11.99 14.95 7.11
C ARG A 222 12.29 14.50 8.53
N LEU A 223 13.18 13.51 8.68
CA LEU A 223 13.62 12.98 9.98
C LEU A 223 14.96 13.59 10.44
N HIS A 224 15.59 14.40 9.59
CA HIS A 224 16.88 15.00 9.88
C HIS A 224 16.71 16.32 10.63
N THR A 225 17.59 16.59 11.60
CA THR A 225 17.60 17.85 12.37
C THR A 225 17.84 19.07 11.48
N GLU A 226 18.69 18.93 10.47
CA GLU A 226 18.98 19.94 9.43
C GLU A 226 18.22 19.67 8.11
N GLY A 227 16.93 19.34 8.22
CA GLY A 227 16.15 18.79 7.10
C GLY A 227 16.12 19.63 5.82
N ALA A 228 16.19 20.96 5.90
CA ALA A 228 16.19 21.83 4.72
C ALA A 228 17.50 21.77 3.92
N ASP A 229 18.64 21.65 4.60
CA ASP A 229 19.95 21.58 3.95
C ASP A 229 20.16 20.20 3.32
N VAL A 230 19.82 19.14 4.04
CA VAL A 230 19.81 17.76 3.52
C VAL A 230 18.87 17.62 2.32
N TRP A 231 17.70 18.25 2.36
CA TRP A 231 16.77 18.27 1.22
C TRP A 231 17.39 18.90 -0.02
N ARG A 232 18.06 20.07 0.13
CA ARG A 232 18.75 20.76 -0.98
C ARG A 232 19.91 19.93 -1.52
N ALA A 233 20.67 19.29 -0.63
CA ALA A 233 21.80 18.43 -0.99
C ALA A 233 21.34 17.23 -1.85
N PHE A 234 20.27 16.52 -1.44
CA PHE A 234 19.73 15.42 -2.24
C PHE A 234 19.19 15.83 -3.61
N ILE A 235 18.68 17.06 -3.78
CA ILE A 235 18.24 17.56 -5.09
C ILE A 235 19.42 17.71 -6.06
N ALA A 236 20.59 18.07 -5.54
CA ALA A 236 21.79 18.32 -6.33
C ALA A 236 22.48 17.03 -6.81
N VAL A 237 22.17 15.87 -6.22
CA VAL A 237 22.83 14.58 -6.52
C VAL A 237 22.67 14.18 -7.99
N LYS A 238 23.81 13.89 -8.65
CA LYS A 238 23.89 13.39 -10.02
C LYS A 238 24.71 12.10 -10.15
N SER A 239 25.52 11.78 -9.15
CA SER A 239 26.46 10.65 -9.13
C SER A 239 26.48 9.94 -7.77
N GLN A 240 27.18 8.82 -7.66
CA GLN A 240 27.44 8.17 -6.38
C GLN A 240 28.32 9.01 -5.45
N ALA A 241 29.29 9.74 -6.01
CA ALA A 241 30.13 10.64 -5.23
C ALA A 241 29.29 11.74 -4.56
N ASP A 242 28.35 12.35 -5.29
CA ASP A 242 27.44 13.33 -4.71
C ASP A 242 26.55 12.71 -3.62
N TRP A 243 26.04 11.49 -3.85
CA TRP A 243 25.20 10.78 -2.87
C TRP A 243 25.94 10.54 -1.56
N ASN A 244 27.21 10.11 -1.63
CA ASN A 244 28.03 9.85 -0.45
C ASN A 244 28.46 11.13 0.29
N ALA A 245 28.38 12.29 -0.37
CA ALA A 245 28.73 13.58 0.23
C ALA A 245 27.58 14.23 1.00
N VAL A 246 26.33 13.77 0.79
CA VAL A 246 25.15 14.15 1.57
C VAL A 246 25.11 13.38 2.88
#